data_AF-A0A1W1Z8H0-F1
#
_entry.id   AF-A0A1W1Z8H0-F1
#
_cell.length_a   1.000
_cell.length_b   1.000
_cell.length_c   1.000
_cell.angle_alpha   90.00
_cell.angle_beta   90.00
_cell.angle_gamma   90.00
#
_symmetry.space_group_name_H-M   'P 1'
#
loop_
_entity.id
_entity.type
_entity.pdbx_description
1 polymer ?
#
loop_
_entity_poly.entity_id
_entity_poly.type
_entity_poly.pdbx_seq_one_letter_code
_entity_poly.pdbx_strand_id
1 'polypeptide(L)'
;MKTVAAIADSIENSAFDPSRCVATIQALGLEPLVMVSTVYDADGHAEKLDVTEVIDSVFAECDPSVLSIGYLTDDSVIRYLAEKLGSLGKKLPVMARPCLISDAGDILVEEGVYHAFEDQLLQHVKILIINNFEAELLSGIECQMESDYMRAAKKIHNLHGCHVVINSDIFDKKCIICVGARNVWEDLPDTPDGFDTGKYELSSAISSALCYGISSLESIEFGLGFCLGARKAGELTGEEEETGDAEPEPEPEQEVMHEKPAENISFVSPGKALRDIARNLDSDLVPQDNRQSAPVAVTSVIDEHLGKPKGEVSDINSKKVSSESVTEFQSLRDRLEKLKEASSNLSS
;
A
#
# COMPACT_ATOMS: atom_id res chain seq x y z
N MET A 1 -26.99 14.66 -6.93
CA MET A 1 -26.98 13.78 -5.75
C MET A 1 -25.53 13.66 -5.28
N LYS A 2 -25.26 13.46 -4.00
CA LYS A 2 -23.87 13.25 -3.52
C LYS A 2 -23.45 11.83 -3.90
N THR A 3 -22.48 11.70 -4.78
CA THR A 3 -22.05 10.41 -5.35
C THR A 3 -20.59 10.16 -5.03
N VAL A 4 -20.29 8.91 -4.67
CA VAL A 4 -18.91 8.43 -4.49
C VAL A 4 -18.58 7.55 -5.69
N ALA A 5 -17.62 7.99 -6.48
CA ALA A 5 -17.01 7.15 -7.49
C ALA A 5 -15.92 6.31 -6.85
N ALA A 6 -15.83 5.04 -7.22
CA ALA A 6 -14.78 4.13 -6.80
C ALA A 6 -14.19 3.41 -8.00
N ILE A 7 -12.87 3.28 -8.04
CA ILE A 7 -12.17 2.52 -9.06
C ILE A 7 -11.19 1.55 -8.41
N ALA A 8 -11.26 0.28 -8.81
CA ALA A 8 -10.38 -0.78 -8.35
C ALA A 8 -10.39 -1.95 -9.35
N ASP A 9 -9.41 -2.82 -9.25
CA ASP A 9 -9.51 -4.17 -9.78
C ASP A 9 -10.36 -5.04 -8.85
N SER A 10 -10.96 -6.09 -9.40
CA SER A 10 -11.81 -7.02 -8.68
C SER A 10 -11.11 -8.36 -8.53
N ILE A 11 -10.91 -8.80 -7.29
CA ILE A 11 -10.51 -10.18 -6.99
C ILE A 11 -11.68 -10.80 -6.22
N GLU A 12 -12.37 -11.75 -6.86
CA GLU A 12 -13.59 -12.34 -6.30
C GLU A 12 -13.36 -12.91 -4.90
N ASN A 13 -14.32 -12.67 -3.99
CA ASN A 13 -14.31 -13.18 -2.62
C ASN A 13 -13.08 -12.75 -1.79
N SER A 14 -12.51 -11.58 -2.08
CA SER A 14 -11.36 -11.03 -1.36
C SER A 14 -11.64 -9.65 -0.78
N ALA A 15 -10.68 -9.13 -0.01
CA ALA A 15 -10.71 -7.76 0.48
C ALA A 15 -10.69 -6.70 -0.65
N PHE A 16 -10.28 -7.07 -1.86
CA PHE A 16 -10.21 -6.23 -3.06
C PHE A 16 -11.47 -6.30 -3.92
N ASP A 17 -12.48 -7.09 -3.52
CA ASP A 17 -13.74 -7.14 -4.24
C ASP A 17 -14.51 -5.80 -4.08
N PRO A 18 -14.91 -5.12 -5.18
CA PRO A 18 -15.63 -3.86 -5.13
C PRO A 18 -17.02 -3.95 -4.47
N SER A 19 -17.57 -5.15 -4.24
CA SER A 19 -18.81 -5.34 -3.49
C SER A 19 -18.76 -4.72 -2.09
N ARG A 20 -17.60 -4.76 -1.42
CA ARG A 20 -17.42 -4.12 -0.10
C ARG A 20 -17.50 -2.60 -0.20
N CYS A 21 -16.96 -2.03 -1.27
CA CYS A 21 -17.10 -0.61 -1.58
C CYS A 21 -18.59 -0.25 -1.76
N VAL A 22 -19.32 -1.01 -2.57
CA VAL A 22 -20.77 -0.83 -2.80
C VAL A 22 -21.54 -0.89 -1.48
N ALA A 23 -21.33 -1.95 -0.69
CA ALA A 23 -22.01 -2.15 0.58
C ALA A 23 -21.76 -1.00 1.56
N THR A 24 -20.53 -0.50 1.61
CA THR A 24 -20.15 0.61 2.49
C THR A 24 -20.82 1.92 2.08
N ILE A 25 -20.77 2.28 0.80
CA ILE A 25 -21.35 3.53 0.29
C ILE A 25 -22.88 3.52 0.47
N GLN A 26 -23.53 2.39 0.18
CA GLN A 26 -24.97 2.24 0.37
C GLN A 26 -25.38 2.29 1.83
N ALA A 27 -24.62 1.64 2.73
CA ALA A 27 -24.87 1.69 4.17
C ALA A 27 -24.78 3.12 4.73
N LEU A 28 -24.03 4.00 4.08
CA LEU A 28 -23.91 5.41 4.43
C LEU A 28 -24.86 6.32 3.65
N GLY A 29 -25.87 5.77 2.96
CA GLY A 29 -26.95 6.52 2.32
C GLY A 29 -26.54 7.25 1.04
N LEU A 30 -25.47 6.81 0.38
CA LEU A 30 -24.96 7.41 -0.87
C LEU A 30 -25.12 6.44 -2.06
N GLU A 31 -25.07 7.00 -3.26
CA GLU A 31 -25.06 6.22 -4.50
C GLU A 31 -23.62 5.85 -4.90
N PRO A 32 -23.30 4.55 -5.02
CA PRO A 32 -22.00 4.09 -5.49
C PRO A 32 -21.91 4.14 -7.02
N LEU A 33 -20.80 4.66 -7.54
CA LEU A 33 -20.41 4.58 -8.95
C LEU A 33 -19.11 3.78 -9.04
N VAL A 34 -19.20 2.49 -9.31
CA VAL A 34 -18.04 1.58 -9.31
C VAL A 34 -17.53 1.37 -10.72
N MET A 35 -16.22 1.54 -10.89
CA MET A 35 -15.47 1.29 -12.11
C MET A 35 -14.50 0.15 -11.84
N VAL A 36 -14.58 -0.93 -12.62
CA VAL A 36 -13.68 -2.08 -12.49
C VAL A 36 -12.73 -2.09 -13.68
N SER A 37 -11.43 -2.15 -13.40
CA SER A 37 -10.38 -2.10 -14.43
C SER A 37 -9.98 -3.50 -14.87
N THR A 38 -9.66 -4.38 -13.92
CA THR A 38 -9.31 -5.78 -14.17
C THR A 38 -10.13 -6.69 -13.25
N VAL A 39 -10.59 -7.82 -13.76
CA VAL A 39 -11.25 -8.88 -12.97
C VAL A 39 -10.33 -10.08 -12.89
N TYR A 40 -10.12 -10.59 -11.68
CA TYR A 40 -9.37 -11.80 -11.39
C TYR A 40 -10.33 -12.90 -10.96
N ASP A 41 -10.27 -14.04 -11.66
CA ASP A 41 -10.98 -15.25 -11.25
C ASP A 41 -10.26 -15.97 -10.10
N ALA A 42 -10.91 -17.02 -9.57
CA ALA A 42 -10.37 -17.83 -8.48
C ALA A 42 -9.05 -18.56 -8.82
N ASP A 43 -8.74 -18.73 -10.11
CA ASP A 43 -7.51 -19.36 -10.60
C ASP A 43 -6.39 -18.31 -10.87
N GLY A 44 -6.68 -17.02 -10.68
CA GLY A 44 -5.77 -15.91 -10.90
C GLY A 44 -5.67 -15.43 -12.34
N HIS A 45 -6.58 -15.84 -13.23
CA HIS A 45 -6.63 -15.28 -14.57
C HIS A 45 -7.19 -13.86 -14.55
N ALA A 46 -6.51 -12.95 -15.24
CA ALA A 46 -6.89 -11.56 -15.34
C ALA A 46 -7.63 -11.28 -16.65
N GLU A 47 -8.87 -10.78 -16.55
CA GLU A 47 -9.60 -10.14 -17.65
C GLU A 47 -9.50 -8.63 -17.51
N LYS A 48 -8.79 -7.98 -18.44
CA LYS A 48 -8.69 -6.53 -18.51
C LYS A 48 -9.90 -5.94 -19.22
N LEU A 49 -10.54 -4.97 -18.59
CA LEU A 49 -11.65 -4.22 -19.14
C LEU A 49 -11.16 -2.87 -19.65
N ASP A 50 -11.65 -2.44 -20.81
CA ASP A 50 -11.43 -1.05 -21.25
C ASP A 50 -12.33 -0.12 -20.42
N VAL A 51 -11.76 0.39 -19.32
CA VAL A 51 -12.46 1.24 -18.36
C VAL A 51 -12.38 2.72 -18.74
N THR A 52 -11.65 3.10 -19.80
CA THR A 52 -11.40 4.51 -20.13
C THR A 52 -12.68 5.26 -20.52
N GLU A 53 -13.53 4.66 -21.34
CA GLU A 53 -14.84 5.21 -21.71
C GLU A 53 -15.80 5.28 -20.49
N VAL A 54 -15.68 4.32 -19.56
CA VAL A 54 -16.47 4.31 -18.31
C VAL A 54 -16.04 5.45 -17.40
N ILE A 55 -14.73 5.63 -17.22
CA ILE A 55 -14.14 6.78 -16.51
C ILE A 55 -14.69 8.07 -17.13
N ASP A 56 -14.57 8.22 -18.44
CA ASP A 56 -15.04 9.44 -19.12
C ASP A 56 -16.53 9.71 -18.87
N SER A 57 -17.37 8.69 -18.97
CA SER A 57 -18.81 8.78 -18.74
C SER A 57 -19.12 9.15 -17.28
N VAL A 58 -18.45 8.51 -16.30
CA VAL A 58 -18.63 8.82 -14.88
C VAL A 58 -18.29 10.28 -14.59
N PHE A 59 -17.17 10.77 -15.10
CA PHE A 59 -16.74 12.16 -14.88
C PHE A 59 -17.59 13.18 -15.64
N ALA A 60 -18.04 12.87 -16.85
CA ALA A 60 -18.81 13.80 -17.68
C ALA A 60 -20.30 13.87 -17.32
N GLU A 61 -20.90 12.72 -16.98
CA GLU A 61 -22.35 12.59 -16.80
C GLU A 61 -22.77 12.54 -15.33
N CYS A 62 -22.00 11.84 -14.49
CA CYS A 62 -22.37 11.63 -13.09
C CYS A 62 -21.78 12.69 -12.13
N ASP A 63 -20.74 13.39 -12.57
CA ASP A 63 -20.05 14.46 -11.85
C ASP A 63 -19.76 14.13 -10.37
N PRO A 64 -18.94 13.09 -10.07
CA PRO A 64 -18.77 12.59 -8.72
C PRO A 64 -18.26 13.65 -7.75
N SER A 65 -18.68 13.53 -6.49
CA SER A 65 -18.28 14.45 -5.42
C SER A 65 -16.96 14.04 -4.76
N VAL A 66 -16.66 12.74 -4.75
CA VAL A 66 -15.42 12.14 -4.23
C VAL A 66 -15.05 10.96 -5.13
N LEU A 67 -13.75 10.73 -5.32
CA LEU A 67 -13.21 9.52 -5.93
C LEU A 67 -12.45 8.70 -4.89
N SER A 68 -12.78 7.42 -4.76
CA SER A 68 -12.02 6.41 -4.04
C SER A 68 -11.22 5.57 -5.04
N ILE A 69 -9.93 5.39 -4.80
CA ILE A 69 -9.03 4.58 -5.62
C ILE A 69 -8.52 3.44 -4.75
N GLY A 70 -8.87 2.22 -5.12
CA GLY A 70 -8.41 1.00 -4.46
C GLY A 70 -7.19 0.39 -5.16
N TYR A 71 -7.10 -0.93 -5.07
CA TYR A 71 -6.08 -1.73 -5.72
C TYR A 71 -6.20 -1.65 -7.25
N LEU A 72 -5.09 -1.33 -7.92
CA LEU A 72 -5.00 -1.26 -9.38
C LEU A 72 -3.67 -1.86 -9.84
N THR A 73 -3.72 -2.70 -10.86
CA THR A 73 -2.56 -3.42 -11.42
C THR A 73 -2.20 -2.99 -12.83
N ASP A 74 -3.02 -2.16 -13.47
CA ASP A 74 -2.77 -1.64 -14.81
C ASP A 74 -2.24 -0.20 -14.74
N ASP A 75 -0.95 -0.03 -15.06
CA ASP A 75 -0.31 1.28 -15.03
C ASP A 75 -0.89 2.23 -16.08
N SER A 76 -1.42 1.74 -17.20
CA SER A 76 -2.07 2.56 -18.21
C SER A 76 -3.37 3.19 -17.69
N VAL A 77 -4.14 2.46 -16.87
CA VAL A 77 -5.34 2.97 -16.20
C VAL A 77 -4.97 4.05 -15.18
N ILE A 78 -3.91 3.84 -14.40
CA ILE A 78 -3.41 4.82 -13.42
C ILE A 78 -2.98 6.13 -14.12
N ARG A 79 -2.21 6.03 -15.21
CA ARG A 79 -1.78 7.18 -16.02
C ARG A 79 -2.98 7.92 -16.58
N TYR A 80 -3.94 7.19 -17.17
CA TYR A 80 -5.16 7.77 -17.71
C TYR A 80 -5.97 8.51 -16.65
N LEU A 81 -6.12 7.90 -15.47
CA LEU A 81 -6.84 8.50 -14.35
C LEU A 81 -6.14 9.76 -13.84
N ALA A 82 -4.81 9.76 -13.74
CA ALA A 82 -4.03 10.93 -13.36
C ALA A 82 -4.19 12.08 -14.38
N GLU A 83 -4.09 11.78 -15.67
CA GLU A 83 -4.35 12.76 -16.75
C GLU A 83 -5.78 13.32 -16.66
N LYS A 84 -6.76 12.45 -16.46
CA LYS A 84 -8.16 12.85 -16.30
C LYS A 84 -8.33 13.80 -15.13
N LEU A 85 -7.81 13.45 -13.95
CA LEU A 85 -7.87 14.27 -12.73
C LEU A 85 -7.15 15.62 -12.92
N GLY A 86 -6.02 15.64 -13.62
CA GLY A 86 -5.29 16.87 -13.95
C GLY A 86 -6.03 17.78 -14.94
N SER A 87 -6.85 17.20 -15.83
CA SER A 87 -7.65 17.94 -16.81
C SER A 87 -8.94 18.53 -16.22
N LEU A 88 -9.36 18.11 -15.02
CA LEU A 88 -10.57 18.60 -14.40
C LEU A 88 -10.46 20.11 -14.10
N GLY A 89 -11.46 20.87 -14.55
CA GLY A 89 -11.59 22.29 -14.22
C GLY A 89 -11.94 22.58 -12.75
N LYS A 90 -12.05 21.55 -11.92
CA LYS A 90 -12.41 21.63 -10.50
C LYS A 90 -11.55 20.69 -9.67
N LYS A 91 -11.37 21.01 -8.38
CA LYS A 91 -10.74 20.08 -7.43
C LYS A 91 -11.74 19.00 -7.03
N LEU A 92 -11.38 17.74 -7.26
CA LEU A 92 -12.09 16.58 -6.74
C LEU A 92 -11.31 16.00 -5.56
N PRO A 93 -11.93 15.81 -4.38
CA PRO A 93 -11.33 15.01 -3.31
C PRO A 93 -11.07 13.59 -3.79
N VAL A 94 -9.80 13.17 -3.73
CA VAL A 94 -9.39 11.80 -4.07
C VAL A 94 -8.89 11.10 -2.81
N MET A 95 -9.44 9.93 -2.53
CA MET A 95 -8.95 8.99 -1.54
C MET A 95 -8.20 7.88 -2.28
N ALA A 96 -7.01 7.49 -1.83
CA ALA A 96 -6.31 6.33 -2.37
C ALA A 96 -5.88 5.36 -1.27
N ARG A 97 -6.18 4.06 -1.48
CA ARG A 97 -5.56 2.91 -0.80
C ARG A 97 -4.93 2.04 -1.90
N PRO A 98 -3.66 2.30 -2.28
CA PRO A 98 -3.07 1.74 -3.48
C PRO A 98 -2.75 0.24 -3.36
N CYS A 99 -2.59 -0.28 -2.14
CA CYS A 99 -2.31 -1.69 -1.87
C CYS A 99 -1.12 -2.21 -2.70
N LEU A 100 0.00 -1.48 -2.65
CA LEU A 100 1.24 -1.80 -3.37
C LEU A 100 1.97 -3.00 -2.76
N ILE A 101 1.88 -3.13 -1.42
CA ILE A 101 2.47 -4.19 -0.62
C ILE A 101 1.42 -4.67 0.38
N SER A 102 1.24 -5.98 0.56
CA SER A 102 0.31 -6.55 1.54
C SER A 102 0.75 -6.29 2.98
N ASP A 103 -0.16 -6.48 3.93
CA ASP A 103 0.15 -6.38 5.36
C ASP A 103 1.11 -7.49 5.84
N ALA A 104 1.29 -8.54 5.04
CA ALA A 104 2.30 -9.58 5.22
C ALA A 104 3.66 -9.25 4.57
N GLY A 105 3.73 -8.21 3.74
CA GLY A 105 4.95 -7.76 3.06
C GLY A 105 5.11 -8.27 1.63
N ASP A 106 4.10 -8.91 1.04
CA ASP A 106 4.16 -9.36 -0.34
C ASP A 106 3.98 -8.17 -1.30
N ILE A 107 4.82 -8.08 -2.31
CA ILE A 107 4.68 -7.07 -3.36
C ILE A 107 3.49 -7.47 -4.23
N LEU A 108 2.47 -6.61 -4.30
CA LEU A 108 1.23 -6.89 -5.01
C LEU A 108 1.21 -6.35 -6.44
N VAL A 109 2.06 -5.36 -6.73
CA VAL A 109 2.07 -4.66 -8.02
C VAL A 109 3.43 -4.72 -8.70
N GLU A 110 3.40 -4.61 -10.03
CA GLU A 110 4.62 -4.44 -10.82
C GLU A 110 5.22 -3.02 -10.65
N GLU A 111 6.50 -2.88 -10.98
CA GLU A 111 7.21 -1.60 -10.87
C GLU A 111 6.57 -0.48 -11.69
N GLY A 112 6.05 -0.78 -12.89
CA GLY A 112 5.38 0.21 -13.73
C GLY A 112 4.16 0.83 -13.06
N VAL A 113 3.41 0.02 -12.31
CA VAL A 113 2.24 0.45 -11.53
C VAL A 113 2.65 1.36 -10.39
N TYR A 114 3.72 0.99 -9.68
CA TYR A 114 4.28 1.81 -8.60
C TYR A 114 4.69 3.21 -9.10
N HIS A 115 5.47 3.28 -10.19
CA HIS A 115 5.89 4.57 -10.74
C HIS A 115 4.71 5.39 -11.29
N ALA A 116 3.76 4.74 -11.96
CA ALA A 116 2.53 5.43 -12.38
C ALA A 116 1.76 6.01 -11.18
N PHE A 117 1.68 5.27 -10.08
CA PHE A 117 1.03 5.73 -8.86
C PHE A 117 1.80 6.89 -8.20
N GLU A 118 3.08 6.70 -7.89
CA GLU A 118 3.89 7.68 -7.14
C GLU A 118 4.11 8.97 -7.95
N ASP A 119 4.49 8.86 -9.22
CA ASP A 119 4.91 10.01 -10.02
C ASP A 119 3.74 10.82 -10.58
N GLN A 120 2.61 10.16 -10.89
CA GLN A 120 1.53 10.79 -11.64
C GLN A 120 0.24 10.89 -10.84
N LEU A 121 -0.20 9.82 -10.17
CA LEU A 121 -1.50 9.82 -9.50
C LEU A 121 -1.45 10.45 -8.10
N LEU A 122 -0.39 10.19 -7.33
CA LEU A 122 -0.30 10.54 -5.91
C LEU A 122 -0.41 12.06 -5.66
N GLN A 123 0.04 12.90 -6.59
CA GLN A 123 -0.12 14.36 -6.51
C GLN A 123 -1.59 14.84 -6.51
N HIS A 124 -2.52 14.01 -6.96
CA HIS A 124 -3.95 14.30 -6.95
C HIS A 124 -4.65 13.79 -5.68
N VAL A 125 -3.99 12.97 -4.88
CA VAL A 125 -4.56 12.32 -3.70
C VAL A 125 -4.69 13.29 -2.54
N LYS A 126 -5.90 13.39 -1.98
CA LYS A 126 -6.19 14.17 -0.77
C LYS A 126 -5.93 13.37 0.50
N ILE A 127 -6.36 12.10 0.55
CA ILE A 127 -6.14 11.20 1.68
C ILE A 127 -5.54 9.90 1.16
N LEU A 128 -4.37 9.55 1.66
CA LEU A 128 -3.66 8.31 1.39
C LEU A 128 -3.76 7.40 2.61
N ILE A 129 -4.28 6.18 2.41
CA ILE A 129 -4.26 5.12 3.43
C ILE A 129 -3.29 4.05 2.99
N ILE A 130 -2.33 3.76 3.84
CA ILE A 130 -1.23 2.84 3.56
C ILE A 130 -0.94 1.98 4.79
N ASN A 131 -0.28 0.85 4.59
CA ASN A 131 0.25 0.06 5.69
C ASN A 131 1.68 0.44 6.07
N ASN A 132 2.29 -0.33 6.96
CA ASN A 132 3.64 -0.12 7.46
C ASN A 132 4.70 -0.24 6.35
N PHE A 133 4.58 -1.22 5.44
CA PHE A 133 5.56 -1.44 4.38
C PHE A 133 5.48 -0.38 3.28
N GLU A 134 4.27 0.03 2.91
CA GLU A 134 4.03 1.14 2.00
C GLU A 134 4.52 2.47 2.59
N ALA A 135 4.34 2.66 3.91
CA ALA A 135 4.88 3.83 4.61
C ALA A 135 6.40 3.84 4.57
N GLU A 136 7.07 2.70 4.74
CA GLU A 136 8.50 2.60 4.50
C GLU A 136 8.80 2.98 3.07
N LEU A 137 8.22 2.29 2.08
CA LEU A 137 8.42 2.46 0.63
C LEU A 137 8.38 3.94 0.23
N LEU A 138 7.24 4.59 0.40
CA LEU A 138 6.97 5.97 -0.03
C LEU A 138 7.78 7.01 0.77
N SER A 139 8.09 6.73 2.04
CA SER A 139 8.89 7.65 2.83
C SER A 139 10.39 7.52 2.57
N GLY A 140 10.88 6.39 2.06
CA GLY A 140 12.32 6.13 2.03
C GLY A 140 12.93 5.81 3.40
N ILE A 141 12.12 5.66 4.46
CA ILE A 141 12.57 5.44 5.85
C ILE A 141 12.36 3.97 6.21
N GLU A 142 13.41 3.31 6.69
CA GLU A 142 13.28 2.02 7.38
C GLU A 142 12.77 2.27 8.80
N CYS A 143 11.68 1.61 9.18
CA CYS A 143 10.96 1.86 10.41
C CYS A 143 11.14 0.69 11.38
N GLN A 144 11.86 0.94 12.48
CA GLN A 144 12.15 -0.07 13.50
C GLN A 144 11.47 0.23 14.84
N MET A 145 11.00 1.48 15.03
CA MET A 145 10.27 1.91 16.22
C MET A 145 9.11 2.86 15.88
N GLU A 146 8.18 3.06 16.81
CA GLU A 146 6.99 3.90 16.62
C GLU A 146 7.29 5.31 16.11
N SER A 147 8.38 5.93 16.59
CA SER A 147 8.76 7.28 16.14
C SER A 147 9.18 7.32 14.67
N ASP A 148 9.62 6.21 14.09
CA ASP A 148 10.01 6.14 12.68
C ASP A 148 8.79 6.25 11.78
N TYR A 149 7.71 5.55 12.10
CA TYR A 149 6.45 5.63 11.37
C TYR A 149 5.83 7.03 11.43
N MET A 150 5.93 7.71 12.57
CA MET A 150 5.53 9.12 12.69
C MET A 150 6.34 10.05 11.78
N ARG A 151 7.65 9.79 11.63
CA ARG A 151 8.50 10.53 10.68
C ARG A 151 8.15 10.17 9.24
N ALA A 152 7.85 8.91 8.95
CA ALA A 152 7.42 8.43 7.64
C ALA A 152 6.13 9.13 7.19
N ALA A 153 5.08 9.11 8.02
CA ALA A 153 3.81 9.79 7.75
C ALA A 153 4.03 11.28 7.46
N LYS A 154 4.83 11.97 8.30
CA LYS A 154 5.11 13.39 8.12
C LYS A 154 5.89 13.68 6.85
N LYS A 155 6.86 12.82 6.51
CA LYS A 155 7.65 12.96 5.29
C LYS A 155 6.78 12.80 4.04
N ILE A 156 5.95 11.76 3.99
CA ILE A 156 5.01 11.52 2.88
C ILE A 156 4.05 12.71 2.73
N HIS A 157 3.44 13.16 3.83
CA HIS A 157 2.57 14.34 3.83
C HIS A 157 3.25 15.59 3.25
N ASN A 158 4.49 15.86 3.66
CA ASN A 158 5.24 17.03 3.20
C ASN A 158 5.66 16.91 1.72
N LEU A 159 5.95 15.70 1.23
CA LEU A 159 6.39 15.45 -0.14
C LEU A 159 5.22 15.56 -1.14
N HIS A 160 4.08 14.95 -0.82
CA HIS A 160 2.97 14.80 -1.76
C HIS A 160 1.76 15.71 -1.45
N GLY A 161 1.74 16.38 -0.29
CA GLY A 161 0.64 17.28 0.10
C GLY A 161 -0.65 16.57 0.50
N CYS A 162 -0.67 15.24 0.57
CA CYS A 162 -1.81 14.43 0.97
C CYS A 162 -1.88 14.25 2.50
N HIS A 163 -3.07 14.02 3.05
CA HIS A 163 -3.21 13.50 4.41
C HIS A 163 -2.86 12.01 4.42
N VAL A 164 -2.17 11.55 5.46
CA VAL A 164 -1.66 10.17 5.52
C VAL A 164 -2.28 9.45 6.71
N VAL A 165 -2.81 8.26 6.46
CA VAL A 165 -3.18 7.30 7.50
C VAL A 165 -2.31 6.08 7.34
N ILE A 166 -1.51 5.76 8.36
CA ILE A 166 -0.79 4.49 8.39
C ILE A 166 -1.61 3.55 9.28
N ASN A 167 -2.23 2.55 8.66
CA ASN A 167 -3.06 1.55 9.34
C ASN A 167 -2.51 0.16 9.04
N SER A 168 -2.11 -0.58 10.08
CA SER A 168 -1.49 -1.89 9.97
C SER A 168 -1.78 -2.71 11.23
N ASP A 169 -1.95 -4.02 11.05
CA ASP A 169 -2.26 -4.96 12.13
C ASP A 169 -1.16 -5.03 13.21
N ILE A 170 0.08 -4.62 12.89
CA ILE A 170 1.19 -4.63 13.84
C ILE A 170 1.06 -3.59 14.95
N PHE A 171 0.13 -2.63 14.83
CA PHE A 171 0.02 -1.48 15.73
C PHE A 171 -0.92 -1.68 16.92
N ASP A 172 -1.39 -2.91 17.17
CA ASP A 172 -2.24 -3.28 18.32
C ASP A 172 -3.33 -2.24 18.64
N LYS A 173 -4.39 -2.24 17.83
CA LYS A 173 -5.52 -1.30 17.92
C LYS A 173 -5.13 0.18 17.84
N LYS A 174 -4.12 0.53 17.05
CA LYS A 174 -3.75 1.93 16.78
C LYS A 174 -3.50 2.16 15.30
N CYS A 175 -3.56 3.42 14.91
CA CYS A 175 -3.08 3.89 13.61
C CYS A 175 -2.36 5.24 13.77
N ILE A 176 -1.67 5.68 12.72
CA ILE A 176 -1.11 7.03 12.66
C ILE A 176 -1.98 7.88 11.75
N ILE A 177 -2.33 9.09 12.20
CA ILE A 177 -3.06 10.08 11.42
C ILE A 177 -2.21 11.35 11.27
N CYS A 178 -1.86 11.69 10.03
CA CYS A 178 -1.14 12.92 9.67
C CYS A 178 -2.01 13.82 8.79
N VAL A 179 -2.55 14.89 9.38
CA VAL A 179 -3.41 15.90 8.74
C VAL A 179 -2.86 17.29 9.03
N GLY A 180 -2.17 17.88 8.04
CA GLY A 180 -1.56 19.20 8.18
C GLY A 180 -0.49 19.22 9.28
N ALA A 181 -0.70 20.02 10.33
CA ALA A 181 0.21 20.07 11.47
C ALA A 181 0.00 18.91 12.47
N ARG A 182 -1.17 18.26 12.47
CA ARG A 182 -1.45 17.10 13.34
C ARG A 182 -0.75 15.88 12.77
N ASN A 183 0.00 15.19 13.61
CA ASN A 183 0.64 13.90 13.33
C ASN A 183 0.65 13.14 14.65
N VAL A 184 -0.22 12.16 14.82
CA VAL A 184 -0.49 11.50 16.09
C VAL A 184 -0.69 10.00 15.91
N TRP A 185 -0.39 9.25 16.95
CA TRP A 185 -0.97 7.93 17.16
C TRP A 185 -2.40 8.09 17.65
N GLU A 186 -3.33 7.40 17.00
CA GLU A 186 -4.74 7.38 17.33
C GLU A 186 -5.12 5.96 17.75
N ASP A 187 -5.76 5.84 18.92
CA ASP A 187 -6.29 4.57 19.39
C ASP A 187 -7.57 4.25 18.61
N LEU A 188 -7.67 3.00 18.13
CA LEU A 188 -8.86 2.50 17.45
C LEU A 188 -9.91 2.12 18.50
N PRO A 189 -11.20 2.44 18.26
CA PRO A 189 -12.26 2.05 19.18
C PRO A 189 -12.41 0.53 19.27
N ASP A 190 -12.96 0.06 20.39
CA ASP A 190 -13.28 -1.35 20.55
C ASP A 190 -14.41 -1.78 19.61
N THR A 191 -14.21 -2.94 18.99
CA THR A 191 -15.22 -3.58 18.16
C THR A 191 -16.30 -4.23 19.05
N PRO A 192 -17.60 -3.94 18.84
CA PRO A 192 -18.68 -4.63 19.52
C PRO A 192 -18.67 -6.15 19.26
N ASP A 193 -19.11 -6.94 20.25
CA ASP A 193 -19.22 -8.38 20.11
C ASP A 193 -20.13 -8.76 18.92
N GLY A 194 -19.64 -9.65 18.06
CA GLY A 194 -20.38 -10.13 16.88
C GLY A 194 -20.36 -9.20 15.67
N PHE A 195 -19.69 -8.03 15.73
CA PHE A 195 -19.54 -7.17 14.57
C PHE A 195 -18.49 -7.71 13.60
N ASP A 196 -18.87 -7.87 12.33
CA ASP A 196 -17.97 -8.26 11.26
C ASP A 196 -17.13 -7.06 10.77
N THR A 197 -15.84 -7.03 11.14
CA THR A 197 -14.89 -6.00 10.71
C THR A 197 -14.53 -6.08 9.21
N GLY A 198 -14.82 -7.20 8.55
CA GLY A 198 -14.66 -7.37 7.11
C GLY A 198 -15.79 -6.72 6.30
N LYS A 199 -16.95 -6.47 6.93
CA LYS A 199 -18.18 -6.01 6.26
C LYS A 199 -18.02 -4.71 5.47
N TYR A 200 -17.22 -3.77 5.95
CA TYR A 200 -17.07 -2.45 5.36
C TYR A 200 -15.63 -2.12 4.99
N GLU A 201 -15.47 -1.25 4.00
CA GLU A 201 -14.19 -0.82 3.46
C GLU A 201 -13.84 0.60 3.92
N LEU A 202 -12.68 0.77 4.55
CA LEU A 202 -12.27 2.03 5.19
C LEU A 202 -12.16 3.21 4.22
N SER A 203 -11.57 3.00 3.04
CA SER A 203 -11.46 3.99 1.95
C SER A 203 -12.82 4.54 1.54
N SER A 204 -13.80 3.65 1.39
CA SER A 204 -15.17 3.94 1.00
C SER A 204 -15.94 4.65 2.12
N ALA A 205 -15.74 4.26 3.38
CA ALA A 205 -16.34 4.95 4.53
C ALA A 205 -15.84 6.40 4.67
N ILE A 206 -14.53 6.62 4.53
CA ILE A 206 -13.91 7.96 4.58
C ILE A 206 -14.37 8.80 3.39
N SER A 207 -14.41 8.22 2.19
CA SER A 207 -14.88 8.89 0.98
C SER A 207 -16.34 9.34 1.11
N SER A 208 -17.16 8.51 1.75
CA SER A 208 -18.56 8.83 2.01
C SER A 208 -18.69 10.00 2.99
N ALA A 209 -17.94 10.00 4.11
CA ALA A 209 -17.90 11.12 5.05
C ALA A 209 -17.43 12.43 4.39
N LEU A 210 -16.41 12.38 3.52
CA LEU A 210 -15.98 13.54 2.73
C LEU A 210 -17.09 14.06 1.82
N CYS A 211 -17.90 13.17 1.24
CA CYS A 211 -19.07 13.52 0.43
C CYS A 211 -20.09 14.34 1.23
N TYR A 212 -20.22 14.07 2.52
CA TYR A 212 -21.05 14.86 3.45
C TYR A 212 -20.49 16.27 3.73
N GLY A 213 -19.26 16.58 3.32
CA GLY A 213 -18.62 17.88 3.52
C GLY A 213 -17.87 17.97 4.85
N ILE A 214 -17.64 16.83 5.51
CA ILE A 214 -16.91 16.71 6.76
C ILE A 214 -15.42 16.96 6.53
N SER A 215 -14.72 17.46 7.56
CA SER A 215 -13.28 17.68 7.47
C SER A 215 -12.52 16.36 7.28
N SER A 216 -11.30 16.41 6.75
CA SER A 216 -10.51 15.20 6.50
C SER A 216 -10.20 14.41 7.76
N LEU A 217 -9.86 15.09 8.86
CA LEU A 217 -9.61 14.44 10.14
C LEU A 217 -10.85 13.73 10.66
N GLU A 218 -11.98 14.43 10.74
CA GLU A 218 -13.25 13.85 11.20
C GLU A 218 -13.75 12.72 10.28
N SER A 219 -13.48 12.82 8.97
CA SER A 219 -13.82 11.77 8.02
C SER A 219 -12.99 10.50 8.25
N ILE A 220 -11.70 10.64 8.55
CA ILE A 220 -10.81 9.52 8.93
C ILE A 220 -11.30 8.88 10.23
N GLU A 221 -11.50 9.68 11.28
CA GLU A 221 -11.99 9.22 12.59
C GLU A 221 -13.36 8.53 12.47
N PHE A 222 -14.26 9.08 11.63
CA PHE A 222 -15.55 8.45 11.32
C PHE A 222 -15.37 7.10 10.64
N GLY A 223 -14.58 7.03 9.57
CA GLY A 223 -14.39 5.80 8.80
C GLY A 223 -13.79 4.68 9.64
N LEU A 224 -12.78 4.99 10.46
CA LEU A 224 -12.18 4.04 11.40
C LEU A 224 -13.22 3.49 12.38
N GLY A 225 -14.02 4.38 12.99
CA GLY A 225 -15.07 3.95 13.91
C GLY A 225 -16.21 3.18 13.22
N PHE A 226 -16.58 3.55 12.00
CA PHE A 226 -17.64 2.87 11.25
C PHE A 226 -17.25 1.44 10.87
N CYS A 227 -16.02 1.25 10.36
CA CYS A 227 -15.49 -0.08 10.02
C CYS A 227 -15.26 -0.97 11.24
N LEU A 228 -15.26 -0.41 12.46
CA LEU A 228 -15.16 -1.14 13.72
C LEU A 228 -16.51 -1.21 14.46
N GLY A 229 -17.61 -0.76 13.86
CA GLY A 229 -18.95 -0.81 14.46
C GLY A 229 -19.18 0.18 15.60
N ALA A 230 -18.23 1.09 15.85
CA ALA A 230 -18.29 2.11 16.90
C ALA A 230 -19.01 3.40 16.47
N ARG A 231 -19.28 3.58 15.17
CA ARG A 231 -19.98 4.74 14.60
C ARG A 231 -21.12 4.26 13.70
N LYS A 232 -22.17 5.06 13.60
CA LYS A 232 -23.38 4.74 12.81
C LYS A 232 -23.60 5.70 11.65
N ALA A 233 -24.29 5.24 10.62
CA ALA A 233 -24.61 6.04 9.43
C ALA A 233 -25.41 7.31 9.78
N GLY A 234 -26.31 7.23 10.76
CA GLY A 234 -27.12 8.36 11.25
C GLY A 234 -26.31 9.60 11.66
N GLU A 235 -25.06 9.43 12.06
CA GLU A 235 -24.15 10.55 12.41
C GLU A 235 -23.78 11.41 11.20
N LEU A 236 -23.78 10.85 9.99
CA LEU A 236 -23.51 11.58 8.74
C LEU A 236 -24.78 12.18 8.14
N THR A 237 -25.88 11.43 8.20
CA THR A 237 -27.15 11.81 7.54
C THR A 237 -27.95 12.81 8.37
N GLY A 238 -27.68 12.91 9.67
CA GLY A 238 -28.47 13.72 10.60
C GLY A 238 -29.80 13.07 10.98
N GLU A 239 -29.97 11.79 10.67
CA GLU A 239 -31.12 10.98 11.07
C GLU A 239 -30.78 10.25 12.37
N GLU A 240 -31.51 10.54 13.46
CA GLU A 240 -31.46 9.72 14.66
C GLU A 240 -32.09 8.35 14.34
N GLU A 241 -31.30 7.28 14.34
CA GLU A 241 -31.85 5.92 14.27
C GLU A 241 -32.73 5.68 15.52
N GLU A 242 -34.04 5.47 15.32
CA GLU A 242 -34.84 4.75 16.31
C GLU A 242 -34.18 3.38 16.52
N THR A 243 -33.88 3.05 17.78
CA THR A 243 -33.41 1.72 18.17
C THR A 243 -34.51 0.70 17.89
N GLY A 244 -34.58 0.23 16.65
CA GLY A 244 -35.40 -0.89 16.21
C GLY A 244 -34.51 -2.12 16.09
N ASP A 245 -34.60 -3.02 17.06
CA ASP A 245 -34.08 -4.38 16.95
C ASP A 245 -34.71 -5.07 15.72
N ALA A 246 -33.95 -5.17 14.63
CA ALA A 246 -34.15 -6.15 13.57
C ALA A 246 -32.86 -6.21 12.74
N GLU A 247 -31.89 -7.01 13.19
CA GLU A 247 -30.84 -7.49 12.29
C GLU A 247 -31.50 -8.33 11.18
N PRO A 248 -31.21 -8.11 9.89
CA PRO A 248 -31.54 -9.08 8.86
C PRO A 248 -30.82 -10.40 9.15
N GLU A 249 -31.50 -11.53 8.91
CA GLU A 249 -30.91 -12.87 9.09
C GLU A 249 -29.57 -12.97 8.35
N PRO A 250 -28.55 -13.60 8.96
CA PRO A 250 -27.24 -13.74 8.33
C PRO A 250 -27.39 -14.53 7.02
N GLU A 251 -26.98 -13.91 5.91
CA GLU A 251 -26.69 -14.64 4.68
C GLU A 251 -25.57 -15.67 4.95
N PRO A 252 -25.58 -16.83 4.29
CA PRO A 252 -24.64 -17.90 4.58
C PRO A 252 -23.20 -17.40 4.45
N GLU A 253 -22.40 -17.65 5.49
CA GLU A 253 -20.96 -17.37 5.53
C GLU A 253 -20.29 -17.86 4.25
N GLN A 254 -19.83 -16.92 3.42
CA GLN A 254 -18.88 -17.22 2.36
C GLN A 254 -17.52 -17.38 3.00
N GLU A 255 -16.92 -18.58 2.88
CA GLU A 255 -15.54 -18.82 3.32
C GLU A 255 -14.60 -17.83 2.62
N VAL A 256 -14.15 -16.81 3.36
CA VAL A 256 -13.06 -15.95 2.92
C VAL A 256 -11.80 -16.80 2.89
N MET A 257 -11.22 -16.98 1.69
CA MET A 257 -9.93 -17.65 1.56
C MET A 257 -8.86 -16.84 2.30
N HIS A 258 -8.38 -17.37 3.43
CA HIS A 258 -7.18 -16.86 4.07
C HIS A 258 -5.99 -16.99 3.11
N GLU A 259 -5.24 -15.90 2.95
CA GLU A 259 -3.99 -15.85 2.20
C GLU A 259 -3.10 -17.03 2.59
N LYS A 260 -2.73 -17.87 1.60
CA LYS A 260 -1.72 -18.90 1.79
C LYS A 260 -0.35 -18.24 1.68
N PRO A 261 0.48 -18.27 2.73
CA PRO A 261 1.79 -17.65 2.70
C PRO A 261 2.71 -18.37 1.72
N ALA A 262 3.46 -17.60 0.94
CA ALA A 262 4.64 -18.13 0.25
C ALA A 262 5.73 -18.43 1.29
N GLU A 263 6.23 -19.67 1.29
CA GLU A 263 7.36 -20.06 2.12
C GLU A 263 8.63 -19.32 1.66
N ASN A 264 9.03 -18.28 2.40
CA ASN A 264 10.41 -17.94 2.81
C ASN A 264 10.50 -16.46 3.24
N ILE A 265 10.65 -16.22 4.54
CA ILE A 265 10.80 -14.88 5.12
C ILE A 265 12.24 -14.40 4.93
N SER A 266 12.43 -13.34 4.13
CA SER A 266 13.69 -12.61 3.97
C SER A 266 13.76 -11.44 4.96
N PHE A 267 14.89 -11.26 5.64
CA PHE A 267 15.14 -10.18 6.63
C PHE A 267 15.40 -8.79 5.99
N VAL A 268 14.86 -8.53 4.81
CA VAL A 268 14.98 -7.25 4.10
C VAL A 268 13.57 -6.69 3.92
N SER A 269 13.32 -5.45 4.37
CA SER A 269 12.04 -4.77 4.13
C SER A 269 11.66 -4.91 2.64
N PRO A 270 10.47 -5.44 2.31
CA PRO A 270 10.02 -5.60 0.93
C PRO A 270 10.04 -4.27 0.14
N GLY A 271 9.76 -3.15 0.81
CA GLY A 271 9.86 -1.82 0.22
C GLY A 271 11.30 -1.40 -0.15
N LYS A 272 12.32 -1.99 0.48
CA LYS A 272 13.72 -1.82 0.06
C LYS A 272 14.01 -2.55 -1.26
N ALA A 273 13.43 -3.74 -1.48
CA ALA A 273 13.62 -4.46 -2.74
C ALA A 273 13.06 -3.68 -3.94
N LEU A 274 11.85 -3.12 -3.84
CA LEU A 274 11.28 -2.27 -4.90
C LEU A 274 12.13 -1.01 -5.16
N ARG A 275 12.57 -0.32 -4.10
CA ARG A 275 13.42 0.88 -4.26
C ARG A 275 14.79 0.58 -4.82
N ASP A 276 15.39 -0.53 -4.43
CA ASP A 276 16.72 -0.93 -4.90
C ASP A 276 16.66 -1.40 -6.35
N ILE A 277 15.54 -1.97 -6.82
CA ILE A 277 15.29 -2.24 -8.24
C ILE A 277 15.14 -0.93 -9.03
N ALA A 278 14.26 -0.02 -8.57
CA ALA A 278 14.01 1.26 -9.22
C ALA A 278 15.28 2.12 -9.37
N ARG A 279 16.15 2.13 -8.36
CA ARG A 279 17.42 2.89 -8.39
C ARG A 279 18.45 2.34 -9.37
N ASN A 280 18.43 1.04 -9.69
CA ASN A 280 19.38 0.44 -10.62
C ASN A 280 19.06 0.78 -12.10
N LEU A 281 17.79 1.03 -12.44
CA LEU A 281 17.40 1.48 -13.78
C LEU A 281 17.77 2.95 -14.06
N ASP A 282 17.67 3.83 -13.05
CA ASP A 282 18.12 5.23 -13.17
C ASP A 282 19.64 5.33 -13.44
N SER A 283 20.43 4.37 -12.97
CA SER A 283 21.86 4.30 -13.30
C SER A 283 22.16 3.81 -14.73
N ASP A 284 21.22 3.09 -15.35
CA ASP A 284 21.35 2.57 -16.72
C ASP A 284 20.80 3.53 -17.79
N LEU A 285 20.06 4.58 -17.38
CA LEU A 285 19.49 5.60 -18.27
C LEU A 285 20.34 6.88 -18.40
N VAL A 286 21.47 6.99 -17.70
CA VAL A 286 22.43 8.09 -17.90
C VAL A 286 23.50 7.66 -18.90
N PRO A 287 23.61 8.29 -20.08
CA PRO A 287 24.73 8.06 -20.98
C PRO A 287 26.02 8.35 -20.22
N GLN A 288 26.90 7.35 -20.14
CA GLN A 288 28.26 7.55 -19.64
C GLN A 288 29.03 8.41 -20.62
N ASP A 289 28.88 9.72 -20.50
CA ASP A 289 29.87 10.64 -21.03
C ASP A 289 30.11 11.81 -20.08
N ASN A 290 31.38 11.99 -19.77
CA ASN A 290 31.96 13.09 -19.02
C ASN A 290 31.70 13.17 -17.50
N ARG A 291 32.44 12.35 -16.73
CA ARG A 291 33.05 12.85 -15.48
C ARG A 291 34.55 12.58 -15.48
N GLN A 292 35.30 13.67 -15.67
CA GLN A 292 36.71 13.76 -15.36
C GLN A 292 36.98 13.28 -13.92
N SER A 293 38.01 12.46 -13.80
CA SER A 293 38.53 11.92 -12.56
C SER A 293 38.91 13.01 -11.56
N ALA A 294 38.24 13.02 -10.41
CA ALA A 294 38.79 13.59 -9.19
C ALA A 294 39.40 12.44 -8.35
N PRO A 295 40.57 12.63 -7.71
CA PRO A 295 41.34 11.50 -7.19
C PRO A 295 40.78 10.96 -5.88
N VAL A 296 40.88 9.63 -5.79
CA VAL A 296 40.74 8.81 -4.59
C VAL A 296 41.64 9.35 -3.47
N ALA A 297 41.07 9.61 -2.29
CA ALA A 297 41.82 9.90 -1.08
C ALA A 297 42.55 8.62 -0.61
N VAL A 298 43.84 8.54 -0.93
CA VAL A 298 44.76 7.53 -0.40
C VAL A 298 45.19 7.97 0.99
N THR A 299 44.82 7.19 2.00
CA THR A 299 45.38 7.30 3.35
C THR A 299 46.81 6.75 3.34
N SER A 300 47.77 7.61 3.67
CA SER A 300 49.05 7.19 4.22
C SER A 300 49.65 8.33 5.05
N VAL A 301 50.09 8.02 6.26
CA VAL A 301 51.49 8.15 6.71
C VAL A 301 51.54 7.65 8.16
N ILE A 302 52.43 6.68 8.34
CA ILE A 302 52.92 6.12 9.60
C ILE A 302 53.89 7.15 10.21
N ASP A 303 53.85 7.34 11.53
CA ASP A 303 55.12 7.48 12.26
C ASP A 303 55.06 6.85 13.66
N GLU A 304 56.19 6.23 13.98
CA GLU A 304 56.47 5.30 15.07
C GLU A 304 56.66 6.02 16.40
N HIS A 305 56.20 5.41 17.51
CA HIS A 305 57.09 5.08 18.64
C HIS A 305 56.41 4.27 19.77
N LEU A 306 57.09 3.15 20.07
CA LEU A 306 57.27 2.50 21.37
C LEU A 306 56.11 1.71 22.04
N GLY A 307 56.28 0.37 22.04
CA GLY A 307 55.96 -0.49 23.20
C GLY A 307 55.10 -1.73 22.92
N LYS A 308 55.72 -2.88 22.60
CA LYS A 308 55.10 -4.22 22.75
C LYS A 308 55.38 -4.78 24.16
N PRO A 309 54.80 -5.92 24.57
CA PRO A 309 53.36 -6.17 24.78
C PRO A 309 53.12 -6.85 26.17
N LYS A 310 51.87 -6.90 26.66
CA LYS A 310 51.39 -7.91 27.63
C LYS A 310 49.88 -7.74 27.90
N GLY A 311 49.12 -8.84 27.84
CA GLY A 311 47.77 -8.91 28.39
C GLY A 311 46.79 -9.70 27.51
N GLU A 312 46.49 -10.91 27.94
CA GLU A 312 45.54 -11.86 27.36
C GLU A 312 44.11 -11.29 27.29
N VAL A 313 43.37 -11.63 26.21
CA VAL A 313 41.92 -11.40 26.11
C VAL A 313 41.25 -12.75 25.95
N SER A 314 40.34 -13.02 26.88
CA SER A 314 39.49 -14.20 26.99
C SER A 314 38.47 -14.32 25.85
N ASP A 315 38.29 -15.56 25.40
CA ASP A 315 37.38 -16.03 24.36
C ASP A 315 35.89 -15.67 24.58
N ILE A 316 35.22 -15.23 23.51
CA ILE A 316 33.77 -15.37 23.34
C ILE A 316 33.51 -16.12 22.03
N ASN A 317 32.91 -17.31 22.20
CA ASN A 317 32.47 -18.26 21.18
C ASN A 317 31.52 -17.66 20.13
N SER A 318 31.90 -17.72 18.86
CA SER A 318 30.96 -17.74 17.71
C SER A 318 30.60 -19.19 17.38
N LYS A 319 29.33 -19.58 17.54
CA LYS A 319 28.83 -20.90 17.12
C LYS A 319 28.81 -21.00 15.58
N LYS A 320 29.37 -22.12 15.12
CA LYS A 320 29.41 -22.70 13.76
C LYS A 320 28.13 -22.57 12.94
N VAL A 321 28.28 -22.06 11.71
CA VAL A 321 27.44 -22.43 10.56
C VAL A 321 27.80 -23.87 10.16
N SER A 322 26.80 -24.74 9.99
CA SER A 322 27.00 -26.16 9.67
C SER A 322 27.54 -26.33 8.24
N SER A 323 28.45 -27.29 8.07
CA SER A 323 29.11 -27.61 6.81
C SER A 323 28.17 -28.19 5.74
N GLU A 324 26.94 -28.55 6.11
CA GLU A 324 25.94 -29.14 5.20
C GLU A 324 25.29 -28.09 4.28
N SER A 325 25.07 -26.87 4.77
CA SER A 325 24.42 -25.78 4.01
C SER A 325 25.27 -25.29 2.83
N VAL A 326 26.60 -25.36 2.96
CA VAL A 326 27.54 -24.95 1.91
C VAL A 326 27.58 -25.98 0.78
N THR A 327 27.46 -27.28 1.11
CA THR A 327 27.41 -28.36 0.12
C THR A 327 26.12 -28.38 -0.69
N GLU A 328 24.97 -28.06 -0.08
CA GLU A 328 23.69 -27.98 -0.81
C GLU A 328 23.66 -26.80 -1.79
N PHE A 329 24.21 -25.65 -1.39
CA PHE A 329 24.28 -24.47 -2.26
C PHE A 329 25.21 -24.69 -3.48
N GLN A 330 26.30 -25.43 -3.28
CA GLN A 330 27.19 -25.83 -4.37
C GLN A 330 26.52 -26.84 -5.31
N SER A 331 25.79 -27.83 -4.76
CA SER A 331 25.04 -28.80 -5.57
C SER A 331 23.93 -28.15 -6.40
N LEU A 332 23.25 -27.14 -5.86
CA LEU A 332 22.22 -26.39 -6.57
C LEU A 332 22.81 -25.56 -7.73
N ARG A 333 23.99 -24.94 -7.50
CA ARG A 333 24.70 -24.16 -8.52
C ARG A 333 25.14 -25.05 -9.69
N ASP A 334 25.70 -26.23 -9.41
CA ASP A 334 26.11 -27.19 -10.44
C ASP A 334 24.92 -27.72 -11.26
N ARG A 335 23.74 -27.86 -10.64
CA ARG A 335 22.50 -28.25 -11.35
C ARG A 335 21.99 -27.13 -12.26
N LEU A 336 22.05 -25.88 -11.82
CA LEU A 336 21.64 -24.71 -12.61
C LEU A 336 22.56 -24.48 -13.82
N GLU A 337 23.87 -24.69 -13.67
CA GLU A 337 24.79 -24.60 -14.81
C GLU A 337 24.53 -25.68 -15.86
N LYS A 338 24.29 -26.93 -15.43
CA LYS A 338 23.92 -28.02 -16.36
C LYS A 338 22.62 -27.77 -17.11
N LEU A 339 21.63 -27.14 -16.47
CA LEU A 339 20.37 -26.79 -17.12
C LEU A 339 20.54 -25.65 -18.13
N LYS A 340 21.41 -24.68 -17.84
CA LYS A 340 21.75 -23.61 -18.79
C LYS A 340 22.49 -24.16 -20.02
N GLU A 341 23.44 -25.07 -19.82
CA GLU A 341 24.15 -25.74 -20.92
C GLU A 341 23.22 -26.62 -21.77
N ALA A 342 22.27 -27.32 -21.14
CA ALA A 342 21.26 -28.09 -21.85
C ALA A 342 20.32 -27.18 -22.67
N SER A 343 19.90 -26.04 -22.11
CA SER A 343 19.06 -25.06 -22.80
C SER A 343 19.75 -24.42 -24.00
N SER A 344 21.07 -24.16 -23.93
CA SER A 344 21.83 -23.60 -25.06
C SER A 344 22.07 -24.59 -26.20
N ASN A 345 22.05 -25.90 -25.92
CA ASN A 345 22.22 -26.95 -26.93
C ASN A 345 20.91 -27.34 -27.64
N LEU A 346 19.75 -26.85 -27.19
CA LEU A 346 18.45 -27.03 -27.84
C LEU A 346 18.10 -25.88 -28.81
N SER A 347 18.88 -24.80 -28.84
CA SER A 347 18.71 -23.66 -29.73
C SER A 347 19.81 -23.54 -30.81
N SER A 348 20.49 -24.65 -31.13
CA SER A 348 21.52 -24.73 -32.19
C SER A 348 21.11 -25.67 -33.31
#